data_AF-A0AAI8KE56-F1
#
_entry.id   AF-A0AAI8KE56-F1
#
_cell.length_a   1.000
_cell.length_b   1.000
_cell.length_c   1.000
_cell.angle_alpha   90.00
_cell.angle_beta   90.00
_cell.angle_gamma   90.00
#
_symmetry.space_group_name_H-M   'P 1'
#
loop_
_entity.id
_entity.type
_entity.pdbx_description
1 polymer ?
#
loop_
_entity_poly.entity_id
_entity_poly.type
_entity_poly.pdbx_seq_one_letter_code
_entity_poly.pdbx_strand_id
1 'polypeptide(L)'
;MSLNVIGSGSKSIDAIVKAVKLVQAAGYLKEPAQCAGQILYDNNDLFLRRAIHGDVALITSVFAIARSKPEKAGLKRYIELFYPVIINADGVAKWRRTPQVDIESTANMLIDYDLFKRLGGLNSEITIEQLKQIRREISAIAHDWRRYLTSFVRWPTTDAPPSLASLLDSGWVKAGMLSHYGYHVGQDGQPTASRVKTLAKIFNAELNIDLFEKRYISEWSTPSSLGRLMKMARTIAALCRNAKRSPHNFNQAINDWEQDLEHLRQTYYHTFLNLEALSWPETN
;
A
#
# COMPACT_ATOMS: atom_id res chain seq x y z
N MET A 1 14.85 9.58 4.00
CA MET A 1 15.37 10.73 4.77
C MET A 1 14.16 11.57 5.10
N SER A 2 13.59 11.38 6.30
CA SER A 2 12.36 12.07 6.71
C SER A 2 12.75 13.44 7.24
N LEU A 3 12.40 14.51 6.52
CA LEU A 3 12.58 15.88 6.99
C LEU A 3 11.45 16.21 7.98
N ASN A 4 11.65 15.88 9.25
CA ASN A 4 10.83 16.43 10.33
C ASN A 4 11.22 17.89 10.54
N VAL A 5 10.59 18.81 9.81
CA VAL A 5 10.72 20.25 10.06
C VAL A 5 9.53 20.69 10.90
N ILE A 6 9.76 20.79 12.21
CA ILE A 6 8.84 21.42 13.16
C ILE A 6 8.89 22.93 12.88
N GLY A 7 7.95 23.42 12.09
CA GLY A 7 7.77 24.83 11.79
C GLY A 7 6.35 25.08 11.31
N SER A 8 5.41 25.24 12.24
CA SER A 8 3.96 25.31 11.99
C SER A 8 3.51 26.69 11.49
N GLY A 9 4.04 27.16 10.35
CA GLY A 9 3.64 28.44 9.75
C GLY A 9 3.71 28.44 8.22
N SER A 10 2.88 29.27 7.56
CA SER A 10 2.86 29.43 6.09
C SER A 10 4.25 29.64 5.49
N LYS A 11 5.05 30.50 6.12
CA LYS A 11 6.41 30.83 5.67
C LYS A 11 7.34 29.59 5.64
N SER A 12 7.10 28.61 6.51
CA SER A 12 7.83 27.34 6.55
C SER A 12 7.48 26.46 5.34
N ILE A 13 6.19 26.37 4.98
CA ILE A 13 5.76 25.60 3.80
C ILE A 13 6.25 26.22 2.50
N ASP A 14 6.19 27.55 2.37
CA ASP A 14 6.73 28.23 1.20
C ASP A 14 8.23 27.95 1.03
N ALA A 15 8.98 27.89 2.14
CA ALA A 15 10.39 27.50 2.12
C ALA A 15 10.58 26.03 1.71
N ILE A 16 9.76 25.11 2.23
CA ILE A 16 9.78 23.69 1.84
C ILE A 16 9.52 23.54 0.34
N VAL A 17 8.48 24.18 -0.19
CA VAL A 17 8.13 24.12 -1.62
C VAL A 17 9.26 24.69 -2.47
N LYS A 18 9.87 25.81 -2.07
CA LYS A 18 11.05 26.38 -2.76
C LYS A 18 12.23 25.41 -2.74
N ALA A 19 12.55 24.82 -1.60
CA ALA A 19 13.63 23.85 -1.47
C ALA A 19 13.39 22.61 -2.36
N VAL A 20 12.17 22.08 -2.38
CA VAL A 20 11.80 20.95 -3.23
C VAL A 20 11.94 21.31 -4.72
N LYS A 21 11.52 22.52 -5.12
CA LYS A 21 11.70 22.99 -6.51
C LYS A 21 13.17 23.14 -6.89
N LEU A 22 14.06 23.52 -5.97
CA LEU A 22 15.51 23.55 -6.21
C LEU A 22 16.07 22.14 -6.41
N VAL A 23 15.73 21.20 -5.54
CA VAL A 23 16.13 19.78 -5.66
C VAL A 23 15.60 19.18 -6.97
N GLN A 24 14.39 19.57 -7.36
CA GLN A 24 13.76 19.17 -8.62
C GLN A 24 14.50 19.75 -9.84
N ALA A 25 14.85 21.03 -9.83
CA ALA A 25 15.61 21.67 -10.90
C ALA A 25 17.01 21.06 -11.06
N ALA A 26 17.61 20.62 -9.95
CA ALA A 26 18.88 19.91 -9.94
C ALA A 26 18.80 18.44 -10.38
N GLY A 27 17.60 17.92 -10.69
CA GLY A 27 17.40 16.56 -11.21
C GLY A 27 17.41 15.45 -10.15
N TYR A 28 17.47 15.79 -8.86
CA TYR A 28 17.55 14.81 -7.77
C TYR A 28 16.19 14.35 -7.23
N LEU A 29 15.10 15.01 -7.60
CA LEU A 29 13.75 14.62 -7.18
C LEU A 29 13.20 13.49 -8.06
N LYS A 30 13.27 12.25 -7.53
CA LYS A 30 12.81 11.05 -8.23
C LYS A 30 11.29 10.98 -8.39
N GLU A 31 10.54 11.27 -7.32
CA GLU A 31 9.08 11.09 -7.26
C GLU A 31 8.38 12.41 -6.85
N PRO A 32 8.18 13.38 -7.77
CA PRO A 32 7.66 14.70 -7.43
C PRO A 32 6.24 14.69 -6.86
N ALA A 33 5.32 13.92 -7.44
CA ALA A 33 3.97 13.80 -6.90
C ALA A 33 3.93 13.15 -5.52
N GLN A 34 4.82 12.17 -5.26
CA GLN A 34 4.95 11.57 -3.93
C GLN A 34 5.41 12.58 -2.89
N CYS A 35 6.40 13.41 -3.25
CA CYS A 35 6.87 14.48 -2.39
C CYS A 35 5.76 15.51 -2.11
N ALA A 36 5.01 15.93 -3.13
CA ALA A 36 3.88 16.84 -2.98
C ALA A 36 2.79 16.27 -2.06
N GLY A 37 2.42 15.01 -2.26
CA GLY A 37 1.45 14.31 -1.42
C GLY A 37 1.91 14.18 0.03
N GLN A 38 3.20 13.94 0.27
CA GLN A 38 3.76 13.88 1.63
C GLN A 38 3.70 15.25 2.33
N ILE A 39 4.02 16.34 1.61
CA ILE A 39 3.91 17.71 2.17
C ILE A 39 2.46 17.99 2.61
N LEU A 40 1.47 17.62 1.80
CA LEU A 40 0.06 17.75 2.15
C LEU A 40 -0.29 16.91 3.39
N TYR A 41 0.14 15.64 3.41
CA TYR A 41 -0.15 14.72 4.51
C TYR A 41 0.44 15.21 5.85
N ASP A 42 1.73 15.55 5.87
CA ASP A 42 2.44 15.98 7.10
C ASP A 42 1.93 17.33 7.64
N ASN A 43 1.32 18.15 6.78
CA ASN A 43 0.85 19.49 7.13
C ASN A 43 -0.66 19.65 6.94
N ASN A 44 -1.42 18.55 7.00
CA ASN A 44 -2.84 18.52 6.66
C ASN A 44 -3.67 19.57 7.42
N ASP A 45 -3.45 19.72 8.74
CA ASP A 45 -4.20 20.68 9.56
C ASP A 45 -4.06 22.12 9.02
N LEU A 46 -2.85 22.53 8.63
CA LEU A 46 -2.60 23.85 8.04
C LEU A 46 -3.30 24.01 6.69
N PHE A 47 -3.17 23.02 5.80
CA PHE A 47 -3.78 23.07 4.47
C PHE A 47 -5.31 23.10 4.54
N LEU A 48 -5.90 22.24 5.38
CA LEU A 48 -7.34 22.11 5.53
C LEU A 48 -7.96 23.37 6.14
N ARG A 49 -7.36 23.93 7.21
CA ARG A 49 -7.83 25.19 7.81
C ARG A 49 -7.83 26.34 6.79
N ARG A 50 -6.74 26.52 6.06
CA ARG A 50 -6.65 27.59 5.05
C ARG A 50 -7.64 27.39 3.91
N ALA A 51 -7.74 26.16 3.40
CA ALA A 51 -8.67 25.84 2.33
C ALA A 51 -10.12 26.12 2.72
N ILE A 52 -10.52 25.85 3.97
CA ILE A 52 -11.87 26.14 4.47
C ILE A 52 -12.16 27.65 4.52
N HIS A 53 -11.15 28.45 4.81
CA HIS A 53 -11.23 29.92 4.72
C HIS A 53 -11.04 30.46 3.29
N GLY A 54 -11.04 29.60 2.27
CA GLY A 54 -10.93 29.98 0.86
C GLY A 54 -9.49 30.25 0.39
N ASP A 55 -8.50 30.12 1.26
CA ASP A 55 -7.10 30.31 0.93
C ASP A 55 -6.46 29.01 0.44
N VAL A 56 -6.35 28.90 -0.89
CA VAL A 56 -5.90 27.69 -1.59
C VAL A 56 -4.57 27.90 -2.33
N ALA A 57 -3.88 29.02 -2.07
CA ALA A 57 -2.64 29.38 -2.77
C ALA A 57 -1.50 28.38 -2.50
N LEU A 58 -1.40 27.88 -1.27
CA LEU A 58 -0.41 26.85 -0.95
C LEU A 58 -0.71 25.52 -1.65
N ILE A 59 -1.97 25.14 -1.79
CA ILE A 59 -2.37 23.91 -2.50
C ILE A 59 -1.94 24.00 -3.98
N THR A 60 -2.18 25.14 -4.62
CA THR A 60 -1.69 25.41 -5.99
C THR A 60 -0.16 25.28 -6.08
N SER A 61 0.56 25.82 -5.09
CA SER A 61 2.02 25.80 -5.06
C SER A 61 2.60 24.39 -4.91
N VAL A 62 1.96 23.55 -4.08
CA VAL A 62 2.34 22.15 -3.90
C VAL A 62 1.94 21.29 -5.10
N PHE A 63 0.77 21.51 -5.69
CA PHE A 63 0.33 20.80 -6.89
C PHE A 63 1.31 21.00 -8.05
N ALA A 64 1.89 22.20 -8.18
CA ALA A 64 2.87 22.53 -9.21
C ALA A 64 4.20 21.76 -9.11
N ILE A 65 4.44 20.99 -8.03
CA ILE A 65 5.62 20.10 -7.92
C ILE A 65 5.48 18.89 -8.87
N ALA A 66 4.26 18.42 -9.15
CA ALA A 66 4.02 17.33 -10.08
C ALA A 66 4.38 17.72 -11.53
N ARG A 67 5.11 16.85 -12.25
CA ARG A 67 5.63 17.15 -13.60
C ARG A 67 4.73 16.60 -14.69
N SER A 68 4.53 15.30 -14.65
CA SER A 68 3.91 14.57 -15.76
C SER A 68 2.38 14.64 -15.69
N LYS A 69 1.72 14.45 -16.83
CA LYS A 69 0.25 14.39 -16.89
C LYS A 69 -0.33 13.30 -15.96
N PRO A 70 0.22 12.08 -15.88
CA PRO A 70 -0.23 11.06 -14.92
C PRO A 70 -0.02 11.48 -13.46
N GLU A 71 1.13 12.07 -13.12
CA GLU A 71 1.42 12.57 -11.78
C GLU A 71 0.41 13.63 -11.35
N LYS A 72 0.14 14.61 -12.22
CA LYS A 72 -0.84 15.68 -11.99
C LYS A 72 -2.25 15.12 -11.85
N ALA A 73 -2.64 14.15 -12.66
CA ALA A 73 -3.95 13.50 -12.56
C ALA A 73 -4.13 12.77 -11.22
N GLY A 74 -3.12 12.00 -10.80
CA GLY A 74 -3.14 11.29 -9.51
C GLY A 74 -3.19 12.25 -8.32
N LEU A 75 -2.33 13.28 -8.33
CA LEU A 75 -2.26 14.26 -7.25
C LEU A 75 -3.53 15.13 -7.18
N LYS A 76 -4.12 15.45 -8.33
CA LYS A 76 -5.40 16.15 -8.40
C LYS A 76 -6.49 15.36 -7.69
N ARG A 77 -6.67 14.07 -8.02
CA ARG A 77 -7.67 13.22 -7.37
C ARG A 77 -7.46 13.14 -5.86
N TYR A 78 -6.21 13.00 -5.41
CA TYR A 78 -5.88 13.00 -3.99
C TYR A 78 -6.31 14.31 -3.30
N ILE A 79 -5.95 15.46 -3.90
CA ILE A 79 -6.27 16.77 -3.33
C ILE A 79 -7.79 16.99 -3.29
N GLU A 80 -8.50 16.68 -4.38
CA GLU A 80 -9.95 16.90 -4.46
C GLU A 80 -10.75 15.93 -3.58
N LEU A 81 -10.17 14.79 -3.20
CA LEU A 81 -10.78 13.85 -2.26
C LEU A 81 -10.72 14.36 -0.81
N PHE A 82 -9.59 14.95 -0.40
CA PHE A 82 -9.35 15.32 1.00
C PHE A 82 -9.49 16.81 1.29
N TYR A 83 -9.51 17.69 0.30
CA TYR A 83 -9.57 19.13 0.52
C TYR A 83 -10.77 19.75 -0.20
N PRO A 84 -11.38 20.82 0.34
CA PRO A 84 -12.55 21.49 -0.25
C PRO A 84 -12.14 22.38 -1.44
N VAL A 85 -11.52 21.78 -2.45
CA VAL A 85 -10.94 22.47 -3.61
C VAL A 85 -11.23 21.71 -4.90
N ILE A 86 -11.16 22.42 -6.02
CA ILE A 86 -11.10 21.85 -7.37
C ILE A 86 -9.84 22.39 -8.04
N ILE A 87 -9.12 21.53 -8.76
CA ILE A 87 -7.98 21.92 -9.58
C ILE A 87 -8.43 22.02 -11.03
N ASN A 88 -8.34 23.23 -11.60
CA ASN A 88 -8.70 23.47 -12.98
C ASN A 88 -7.64 22.89 -13.96
N ALA A 89 -7.91 22.98 -15.26
CA ALA A 89 -7.01 22.48 -16.30
C ALA A 89 -5.61 23.13 -16.24
N ASP A 90 -5.52 24.38 -15.78
CA ASP A 90 -4.26 25.13 -15.63
C ASP A 90 -3.46 24.74 -14.38
N GLY A 91 -4.00 23.85 -13.53
CA GLY A 91 -3.37 23.44 -12.28
C GLY A 91 -3.54 24.43 -11.13
N VAL A 92 -4.45 25.38 -11.25
CA VAL A 92 -4.81 26.35 -10.21
C VAL A 92 -5.92 25.76 -9.34
N ALA A 93 -5.67 25.69 -8.03
CA ALA A 93 -6.69 25.30 -7.07
C ALA A 93 -7.70 26.43 -6.88
N LYS A 94 -8.98 26.09 -6.88
CA LYS A 94 -10.09 26.99 -6.54
C LYS A 94 -10.83 26.40 -5.37
N TRP A 95 -11.24 27.26 -4.44
CA TRP A 95 -12.10 26.84 -3.34
C TRP A 95 -13.43 26.29 -3.88
N ARG A 96 -13.84 25.15 -3.34
CA ARG A 96 -15.14 24.53 -3.62
C ARG A 96 -15.91 24.45 -2.32
N ARG A 97 -17.09 25.08 -2.30
CA ARG A 97 -18.04 24.89 -1.21
C ARG A 97 -18.61 23.47 -1.31
N THR A 98 -17.99 22.54 -0.58
CA THR A 98 -18.47 21.16 -0.50
C THR A 98 -19.27 21.02 0.80
N PRO A 99 -20.59 20.74 0.76
CA PRO A 99 -21.41 20.59 1.96
C PRO A 99 -20.99 19.44 2.89
N GLN A 100 -20.12 18.52 2.42
CA GLN A 100 -19.77 17.26 3.06
C GLN A 100 -18.36 17.20 3.67
N VAL A 101 -17.50 18.21 3.45
CA VAL A 101 -16.13 18.20 4.01
C VAL A 101 -16.19 18.72 5.44
N ASP A 102 -16.50 17.81 6.36
CA ASP A 102 -16.26 18.01 7.79
C ASP A 102 -14.75 17.86 8.07
N ILE A 103 -14.16 18.84 8.76
CA ILE A 103 -12.74 18.87 9.12
C ILE A 103 -12.35 17.59 9.83
N GLU A 104 -13.19 17.18 10.78
CA GLU A 104 -12.92 16.05 11.65
C GLU A 104 -13.04 14.73 10.88
N SER A 105 -14.09 14.56 10.07
CA SER A 105 -14.25 13.43 9.16
C SER A 105 -13.08 13.28 8.18
N THR A 106 -12.66 14.37 7.52
CA THR A 106 -11.53 14.38 6.58
C THR A 106 -10.22 14.05 7.27
N ALA A 107 -9.90 14.69 8.39
CA ALA A 107 -8.68 14.42 9.15
C ALA A 107 -8.65 12.95 9.62
N ASN A 108 -9.80 12.39 9.96
CA ASN A 108 -9.95 11.01 10.36
C ASN A 108 -9.85 9.99 9.22
N MET A 109 -10.11 10.39 7.97
CA MET A 109 -10.01 9.55 6.77
C MET A 109 -8.71 9.74 5.97
N LEU A 110 -7.97 10.83 6.20
CA LEU A 110 -6.76 11.17 5.45
C LEU A 110 -5.76 10.01 5.47
N ILE A 111 -5.33 9.56 4.30
CA ILE A 111 -4.25 8.59 4.11
C ILE A 111 -3.09 9.26 3.38
N ASP A 112 -1.88 8.73 3.51
CA ASP A 112 -0.75 9.25 2.74
C ASP A 112 -0.94 8.97 1.23
N TYR A 113 -0.19 9.70 0.41
CA TYR A 113 -0.35 9.63 -1.04
C TYR A 113 0.13 8.30 -1.65
N ASP A 114 1.07 7.58 -1.01
CA ASP A 114 1.48 6.25 -1.47
C ASP A 114 0.35 5.24 -1.26
N LEU A 115 -0.25 5.27 -0.07
CA LEU A 115 -1.43 4.46 0.25
C LEU A 115 -2.61 4.79 -0.67
N PHE A 116 -2.88 6.07 -0.93
CA PHE A 116 -3.91 6.48 -1.89
C PHE A 116 -3.65 5.91 -3.29
N LYS A 117 -2.41 6.03 -3.80
CA LYS A 117 -2.04 5.46 -5.10
C LYS A 117 -2.22 3.95 -5.16
N ARG A 118 -1.89 3.24 -4.07
CA ARG A 118 -2.06 1.79 -3.98
C ARG A 118 -3.53 1.40 -4.03
N LEU A 119 -4.38 2.11 -3.29
CA LEU A 119 -5.81 1.83 -3.26
C LEU A 119 -6.55 2.23 -4.54
N GLY A 120 -6.08 3.26 -5.25
CA GLY A 120 -6.74 3.77 -6.46
C GLY A 120 -6.54 2.93 -7.72
N GLY A 121 -5.57 2.01 -7.77
CA GLY A 121 -5.32 1.18 -8.96
C GLY A 121 -5.21 1.99 -10.26
N LEU A 122 -5.25 1.34 -11.43
CA LEU A 122 -5.11 2.03 -12.71
C LEU A 122 -6.40 2.73 -13.18
N ASN A 123 -7.58 2.36 -12.68
CA ASN A 123 -8.88 2.79 -13.24
C ASN A 123 -10.01 3.02 -12.22
N SER A 124 -9.78 2.96 -10.90
CA SER A 124 -10.87 3.07 -9.92
C SER A 124 -10.68 4.25 -8.95
N GLU A 125 -11.64 5.16 -8.89
CA GLU A 125 -11.57 6.28 -7.94
C GLU A 125 -11.93 5.81 -6.53
N ILE A 126 -10.98 5.92 -5.60
CA ILE A 126 -11.25 5.73 -4.18
C ILE A 126 -12.07 6.90 -3.63
N THR A 127 -13.16 6.60 -2.95
CA THR A 127 -14.10 7.55 -2.35
C THR A 127 -13.97 7.61 -0.82
N ILE A 128 -14.47 8.68 -0.20
CA ILE A 128 -14.52 8.81 1.26
C ILE A 128 -15.38 7.68 1.89
N GLU A 129 -16.47 7.27 1.23
CA GLU A 129 -17.31 6.19 1.75
C GLU A 129 -16.61 4.83 1.72
N GLN A 130 -15.85 4.53 0.67
CA GLN A 130 -15.00 3.33 0.64
C GLN A 130 -13.93 3.37 1.75
N LEU A 131 -13.31 4.51 2.00
CA LEU A 131 -12.35 4.66 3.11
C LEU A 131 -13.01 4.46 4.48
N LYS A 132 -14.23 4.97 4.67
CA LYS A 132 -15.00 4.72 5.90
C LYS A 132 -15.29 3.24 6.10
N GLN A 133 -15.66 2.52 5.04
CA GLN A 133 -15.91 1.08 5.10
C GLN A 133 -14.63 0.31 5.47
N ILE A 134 -13.52 0.59 4.77
CA ILE A 134 -12.20 0.00 5.05
C ILE A 134 -11.79 0.25 6.51
N ARG A 135 -11.95 1.48 6.99
CA ARG A 135 -11.66 1.82 8.39
C ARG A 135 -12.51 1.00 9.35
N ARG A 136 -13.83 0.90 9.15
CA ARG A 136 -14.73 0.16 10.06
C ARG A 136 -14.29 -1.29 10.21
N GLU A 137 -14.00 -1.95 9.10
CA GLU A 137 -13.58 -3.36 9.09
C GLU A 137 -12.23 -3.55 9.76
N ILE A 138 -11.23 -2.72 9.43
CA ILE A 138 -9.90 -2.85 10.01
C ILE A 138 -9.89 -2.47 11.49
N SER A 139 -10.71 -1.48 11.89
CA SER A 139 -10.79 -1.07 13.31
C SER A 139 -11.32 -2.18 14.22
N ALA A 140 -12.02 -3.20 13.66
CA ALA A 140 -12.43 -4.37 14.41
C ALA A 140 -11.25 -5.30 14.79
N ILE A 141 -10.12 -5.21 14.07
CA ILE A 141 -8.98 -6.12 14.21
C ILE A 141 -7.66 -5.42 14.55
N ALA A 142 -7.56 -4.10 14.35
CA ALA A 142 -6.36 -3.32 14.58
C ALA A 142 -6.68 -1.91 15.11
N HIS A 143 -5.97 -1.48 16.15
CA HIS A 143 -6.14 -0.14 16.74
C HIS A 143 -5.74 0.98 15.76
N ASP A 144 -4.62 0.81 15.05
CA ASP A 144 -4.16 1.74 14.02
C ASP A 144 -4.50 1.21 12.63
N TRP A 145 -5.69 1.56 12.16
CA TRP A 145 -6.22 1.05 10.90
C TRP A 145 -5.38 1.48 9.68
N ARG A 146 -4.76 2.66 9.72
CA ARG A 146 -3.92 3.16 8.61
C ARG A 146 -2.63 2.39 8.53
N ARG A 147 -1.94 2.23 9.66
CA ARG A 147 -0.70 1.44 9.70
C ARG A 147 -0.96 0.00 9.31
N TYR A 148 -2.07 -0.58 9.79
CA TYR A 148 -2.48 -1.91 9.39
C TYR A 148 -2.73 -1.97 7.88
N LEU A 149 -3.54 -1.05 7.33
CA LEU A 149 -3.85 -0.99 5.91
C LEU A 149 -2.58 -0.80 5.06
N THR A 150 -1.70 0.14 5.40
CA THR A 150 -0.42 0.35 4.71
C THR A 150 0.45 -0.91 4.72
N SER A 151 0.48 -1.64 5.83
CA SER A 151 1.18 -2.92 5.89
C SER A 151 0.50 -4.00 5.03
N PHE A 152 -0.83 -3.95 4.96
CA PHE A 152 -1.69 -4.90 4.27
C PHE A 152 -1.64 -4.74 2.75
N VAL A 153 -1.65 -3.51 2.25
CA VAL A 153 -1.52 -3.19 0.82
C VAL A 153 -0.06 -3.00 0.38
N ARG A 154 0.92 -3.37 1.20
CA ARG A 154 2.32 -3.39 0.76
C ARG A 154 2.65 -4.80 0.30
N TRP A 155 2.82 -4.97 -1.02
CA TRP A 155 3.36 -6.21 -1.56
C TRP A 155 4.68 -6.57 -0.86
N PRO A 156 4.85 -7.79 -0.35
CA PRO A 156 6.02 -8.15 0.42
C PRO A 156 7.26 -8.22 -0.47
N THR A 157 8.41 -7.81 0.07
CA THR A 157 9.70 -7.87 -0.64
C THR A 157 10.55 -9.05 -0.18
N THR A 158 11.43 -9.52 -1.05
CA THR A 158 12.41 -10.58 -0.75
C THR A 158 13.77 -10.01 -0.33
N ASP A 159 13.88 -8.70 -0.14
CA ASP A 159 15.12 -8.05 0.29
C ASP A 159 15.50 -8.52 1.70
N ALA A 160 16.75 -8.98 1.84
CA ALA A 160 17.30 -9.50 3.09
C ALA A 160 18.55 -8.67 3.49
N PRO A 161 18.38 -7.46 4.02
CA PRO A 161 19.53 -6.61 4.39
C PRO A 161 20.40 -7.27 5.48
N PRO A 162 21.74 -7.15 5.40
CA PRO A 162 22.68 -7.86 6.28
C PRO A 162 22.48 -7.61 7.78
N SER A 163 22.05 -6.41 8.17
CA SER A 163 21.91 -5.97 9.57
C SER A 163 20.76 -6.64 10.34
N LEU A 164 19.84 -7.35 9.67
CA LEU A 164 18.75 -8.08 10.31
C LEU A 164 19.00 -9.58 10.46
N ALA A 165 20.09 -10.11 9.89
CA ALA A 165 20.41 -11.54 9.95
C ALA A 165 20.72 -12.02 11.38
N SER A 166 21.24 -11.13 12.24
CA SER A 166 21.61 -11.43 13.64
C SER A 166 20.43 -11.49 14.62
N LEU A 167 19.21 -11.09 14.20
CA LEU A 167 18.06 -10.92 15.11
C LEU A 167 17.06 -12.09 15.07
N LEU A 168 17.22 -13.06 14.17
CA LEU A 168 16.20 -14.08 13.92
C LEU A 168 16.79 -15.49 13.96
N ASP A 169 16.92 -16.02 15.17
CA ASP A 169 16.94 -17.47 15.39
C ASP A 169 15.49 -17.93 15.56
N SER A 170 14.73 -17.96 14.45
CA SER A 170 13.33 -18.40 14.46
C SER A 170 13.24 -19.74 13.76
N GLY A 171 13.03 -20.78 14.58
CA GLY A 171 12.90 -22.17 14.18
C GLY A 171 12.02 -22.38 12.94
N TRP A 172 12.47 -23.32 12.10
CA TRP A 172 11.76 -23.80 10.94
C TRP A 172 10.33 -24.20 11.30
N VAL A 173 9.33 -23.64 10.60
CA VAL A 173 7.95 -24.09 10.75
C VAL A 173 7.84 -25.50 10.14
N LYS A 174 7.78 -26.51 11.00
CA LYS A 174 7.45 -27.90 10.65
C LYS A 174 6.07 -27.91 9.95
N ALA A 175 6.05 -28.36 8.70
CA ALA A 175 4.87 -28.53 7.82
C ALA A 175 3.91 -27.32 7.77
N GLY A 176 4.29 -26.26 7.04
CA GLY A 176 3.39 -25.13 6.78
C GLY A 176 2.29 -25.44 5.74
N MET A 177 1.23 -24.62 5.73
CA MET A 177 0.08 -24.71 4.80
C MET A 177 0.49 -24.92 3.33
N LEU A 178 1.53 -24.22 2.85
CA LEU A 178 2.01 -24.37 1.46
C LEU A 178 2.47 -25.82 1.19
N SER A 179 3.31 -26.36 2.08
CA SER A 179 3.79 -27.74 1.96
C SER A 179 2.67 -28.76 2.09
N HIS A 180 1.65 -28.50 2.92
CA HIS A 180 0.49 -29.36 3.05
C HIS A 180 -0.28 -29.52 1.72
N TYR A 181 -0.38 -28.45 0.93
CA TYR A 181 -0.96 -28.49 -0.42
C TYR A 181 0.00 -28.97 -1.51
N GLY A 182 1.22 -29.40 -1.13
CA GLY A 182 2.22 -29.92 -2.06
C GLY A 182 3.05 -28.86 -2.78
N TYR A 183 3.10 -27.63 -2.26
CA TYR A 183 3.95 -26.58 -2.83
C TYR A 183 5.42 -26.79 -2.43
N HIS A 184 6.27 -27.08 -3.43
CA HIS A 184 7.71 -27.31 -3.25
C HIS A 184 8.53 -26.58 -4.33
N VAL A 185 9.66 -26.00 -3.93
CA VAL A 185 10.58 -25.21 -4.77
C VAL A 185 12.01 -25.74 -4.66
N GLY A 186 12.92 -25.27 -5.51
CA GLY A 186 14.33 -25.63 -5.47
C GLY A 186 14.68 -26.76 -6.43
N GLN A 187 15.85 -27.37 -6.25
CA GLN A 187 16.39 -28.36 -7.20
C GLN A 187 15.49 -29.58 -7.37
N ASP A 188 14.92 -30.08 -6.27
CA ASP A 188 13.94 -31.18 -6.27
C ASP A 188 12.49 -30.65 -6.21
N GLY A 189 12.32 -29.36 -6.54
CA GLY A 189 11.03 -28.68 -6.52
C GLY A 189 10.15 -29.00 -7.71
N GLN A 190 8.91 -28.53 -7.64
CA GLN A 190 7.97 -28.69 -8.75
C GLN A 190 8.22 -27.67 -9.87
N PRO A 191 7.89 -28.00 -11.13
CA PRO A 191 7.90 -27.04 -12.23
C PRO A 191 6.94 -25.86 -11.98
N THR A 192 7.25 -24.69 -12.54
CA THR A 192 6.49 -23.43 -12.36
C THR A 192 4.98 -23.62 -12.56
N ALA A 193 4.55 -24.34 -13.61
CA ALA A 193 3.13 -24.56 -13.88
C ALA A 193 2.40 -25.30 -12.73
N SER A 194 3.05 -26.31 -12.13
CA SER A 194 2.51 -27.07 -10.99
C SER A 194 2.46 -26.22 -9.73
N ARG A 195 3.50 -25.40 -9.49
CA ARG A 195 3.54 -24.47 -8.36
C ARG A 195 2.43 -23.42 -8.45
N VAL A 196 2.29 -22.78 -9.61
CA VAL A 196 1.22 -21.81 -9.89
C VAL A 196 -0.16 -22.42 -9.70
N LYS A 197 -0.40 -23.63 -10.21
CA LYS A 197 -1.66 -24.36 -10.01
C LYS A 197 -1.94 -24.63 -8.53
N THR A 198 -0.91 -25.00 -7.77
CA THR A 198 -1.01 -25.22 -6.32
C THR A 198 -1.33 -23.92 -5.58
N LEU A 199 -0.67 -22.82 -5.92
CA LEU A 199 -0.96 -21.51 -5.35
C LEU A 199 -2.39 -21.06 -5.66
N ALA A 200 -2.86 -21.23 -6.91
CA ALA A 200 -4.24 -20.96 -7.28
C ALA A 200 -5.24 -21.81 -6.47
N LYS A 201 -4.92 -23.08 -6.21
CA LYS A 201 -5.74 -23.95 -5.36
C LYS A 201 -5.81 -23.42 -3.93
N ILE A 202 -4.67 -23.07 -3.33
CA ILE A 202 -4.63 -22.51 -1.98
C ILE A 202 -5.39 -21.18 -1.92
N PHE A 203 -5.31 -20.37 -2.97
CA PHE A 203 -6.00 -19.08 -3.02
C PHE A 203 -7.53 -19.24 -3.02
N ASN A 204 -8.07 -20.17 -3.80
CA ASN A 204 -9.52 -20.31 -4.01
C ASN A 204 -10.21 -21.31 -3.08
N ALA A 205 -9.47 -22.15 -2.34
CA ALA A 205 -10.07 -23.20 -1.52
C ALA A 205 -10.44 -22.74 -0.10
N GLU A 206 -11.53 -23.29 0.43
CA GLU A 206 -11.75 -23.36 1.88
C GLU A 206 -10.70 -24.26 2.52
N LEU A 207 -10.07 -23.78 3.60
CA LEU A 207 -8.98 -24.47 4.27
C LEU A 207 -9.50 -25.19 5.52
N ASN A 208 -10.35 -26.19 5.31
CA ASN A 208 -10.85 -27.03 6.41
C ASN A 208 -9.86 -28.19 6.64
N ILE A 209 -8.76 -27.91 7.35
CA ILE A 209 -7.68 -28.88 7.59
C ILE A 209 -7.63 -29.23 9.08
N ASP A 210 -8.09 -30.43 9.43
CA ASP A 210 -8.16 -30.90 10.82
C ASP A 210 -6.78 -31.02 11.50
N LEU A 211 -5.71 -31.13 10.71
CA LEU A 211 -4.32 -31.21 11.21
C LEU A 211 -3.80 -29.88 11.76
N PHE A 212 -4.44 -28.75 11.46
CA PHE A 212 -4.01 -27.44 11.93
C PHE A 212 -4.98 -26.87 12.96
N GLU A 213 -4.45 -26.12 13.93
CA GLU A 213 -5.28 -25.38 14.87
C GLU A 213 -6.17 -24.37 14.14
N LYS A 214 -7.44 -24.25 14.57
CA LYS A 214 -8.39 -23.28 13.99
C LYS A 214 -7.85 -21.86 13.96
N ARG A 215 -7.08 -21.47 14.98
CA ARG A 215 -6.42 -20.16 15.04
C ARG A 215 -5.41 -19.99 13.90
N TYR A 216 -4.56 -20.98 13.66
CA TYR A 216 -3.61 -20.95 12.55
C TYR A 216 -4.33 -20.86 11.18
N ILE A 217 -5.40 -21.63 10.99
CA ILE A 217 -6.20 -21.59 9.76
C ILE A 217 -6.81 -20.20 9.55
N SER A 218 -7.32 -19.56 10.61
CA SER A 218 -7.94 -18.22 10.52
C SER A 218 -6.97 -17.14 9.99
N GLU A 219 -5.66 -17.29 10.22
CA GLU A 219 -4.65 -16.36 9.69
C GLU A 219 -4.55 -16.39 8.16
N TRP A 220 -5.07 -17.44 7.52
CA TRP A 220 -5.11 -17.56 6.06
C TRP A 220 -6.31 -16.85 5.45
N SER A 221 -7.20 -16.25 6.26
CA SER A 221 -8.38 -15.52 5.78
C SER A 221 -9.32 -16.37 4.92
N THR A 222 -10.39 -15.78 4.40
CA THR A 222 -11.38 -16.45 3.54
C THR A 222 -10.84 -16.71 2.12
N PRO A 223 -11.39 -17.68 1.38
CA PRO A 223 -11.01 -17.96 -0.01
C PRO A 223 -11.13 -16.73 -0.89
N SER A 224 -10.27 -16.64 -1.90
CA SER A 224 -10.28 -15.61 -2.93
C SER A 224 -10.30 -14.17 -2.40
N SER A 225 -9.71 -13.95 -1.22
CA SER A 225 -9.64 -12.63 -0.57
C SER A 225 -8.24 -12.02 -0.68
N LEU A 226 -8.16 -10.69 -0.59
CA LEU A 226 -6.87 -10.01 -0.47
C LEU A 226 -6.11 -10.48 0.79
N GLY A 227 -6.81 -10.85 1.86
CA GLY A 227 -6.20 -11.43 3.07
C GLY A 227 -5.47 -12.74 2.79
N ARG A 228 -6.12 -13.65 2.04
CA ARG A 228 -5.54 -14.93 1.59
C ARG A 228 -4.30 -14.70 0.72
N LEU A 229 -4.42 -13.83 -0.27
CA LEU A 229 -3.32 -13.47 -1.16
C LEU A 229 -2.12 -12.91 -0.38
N MET A 230 -2.37 -11.98 0.54
CA MET A 230 -1.30 -11.36 1.33
C MET A 230 -0.65 -12.34 2.31
N LYS A 231 -1.41 -13.27 2.91
CA LYS A 231 -0.84 -14.34 3.76
C LYS A 231 0.07 -15.25 2.94
N MET A 232 -0.37 -15.68 1.75
CA MET A 232 0.45 -16.48 0.83
C MET A 232 1.74 -15.74 0.46
N ALA A 233 1.62 -14.52 -0.05
CA ALA A 233 2.77 -13.72 -0.49
C ALA A 233 3.75 -13.44 0.65
N ARG A 234 3.27 -13.09 1.86
CA ARG A 234 4.15 -12.85 3.02
C ARG A 234 4.88 -14.11 3.46
N THR A 235 4.21 -15.27 3.39
CA THR A 235 4.82 -16.56 3.72
C THR A 235 5.94 -16.87 2.74
N ILE A 236 5.70 -16.75 1.43
CA ILE A 236 6.72 -16.99 0.39
C ILE A 236 7.89 -16.01 0.53
N ALA A 237 7.61 -14.71 0.72
CA ALA A 237 8.65 -13.70 0.89
C ALA A 237 9.49 -13.95 2.16
N ALA A 238 8.88 -14.42 3.25
CA ALA A 238 9.61 -14.80 4.45
C ALA A 238 10.53 -16.01 4.21
N LEU A 239 10.04 -17.05 3.52
CA LEU A 239 10.86 -18.20 3.12
C LEU A 239 12.07 -17.76 2.28
N CYS A 240 11.84 -16.91 1.27
CA CYS A 240 12.90 -16.38 0.41
C CYS A 240 13.95 -15.56 1.20
N ARG A 241 13.51 -14.65 2.09
CA ARG A 241 14.45 -13.88 2.94
C ARG A 241 15.26 -14.79 3.87
N ASN A 242 14.64 -15.83 4.43
CA ASN A 242 15.34 -16.77 5.31
C ASN A 242 16.38 -17.58 4.53
N ALA A 243 16.05 -18.03 3.32
CA ALA A 243 16.97 -18.72 2.45
C ALA A 243 18.15 -17.83 2.01
N LYS A 244 17.92 -16.56 1.68
CA LYS A 244 18.98 -15.58 1.35
C LYS A 244 19.94 -15.32 2.51
N ARG A 245 19.50 -15.50 3.76
CA ARG A 245 20.33 -15.37 4.96
C ARG A 245 21.03 -16.66 5.34
N SER A 246 20.61 -17.79 4.78
CA SER A 246 21.19 -19.09 5.07
C SER A 246 22.58 -19.20 4.43
N PRO A 247 23.54 -19.87 5.09
CA PRO A 247 24.82 -20.21 4.47
C PRO A 247 24.70 -21.32 3.40
N HIS A 248 23.54 -21.97 3.29
CA HIS A 248 23.29 -23.04 2.31
C HIS A 248 22.89 -22.49 0.93
N ASN A 249 23.17 -23.26 -0.12
CA ASN A 249 22.79 -22.89 -1.48
C ASN A 249 21.29 -23.11 -1.74
N PHE A 250 20.53 -22.02 -1.72
CA PHE A 250 19.11 -21.99 -2.04
C PHE A 250 18.79 -21.24 -3.34
N ASN A 251 19.77 -21.04 -4.24
CA ASN A 251 19.61 -20.15 -5.40
C ASN A 251 18.39 -20.50 -6.27
N GLN A 252 18.15 -21.79 -6.54
CA GLN A 252 16.99 -22.22 -7.32
C GLN A 252 15.67 -21.93 -6.59
N ALA A 253 15.60 -22.23 -5.28
CA ALA A 253 14.41 -21.99 -4.47
C ALA A 253 14.09 -20.50 -4.34
N ILE A 254 15.13 -19.66 -4.19
CA ILE A 254 15.03 -18.19 -4.18
C ILE A 254 14.41 -17.70 -5.49
N ASN A 255 14.95 -18.13 -6.63
CA ASN A 255 14.43 -17.78 -7.96
C ASN A 255 12.98 -18.24 -8.15
N ASP A 256 12.65 -19.47 -7.74
CA ASP A 256 11.29 -20.00 -7.81
C ASP A 256 10.31 -19.18 -6.96
N TRP A 257 10.66 -18.86 -5.70
CA TRP A 257 9.83 -18.03 -4.84
C TRP A 257 9.62 -16.61 -5.39
N GLU A 258 10.65 -16.01 -5.99
CA GLU A 258 10.54 -14.67 -6.59
C GLU A 258 9.65 -14.67 -7.83
N GLN A 259 9.75 -15.68 -8.69
CA GLN A 259 8.84 -15.86 -9.82
C GLN A 259 7.40 -16.09 -9.37
N ASP A 260 7.20 -16.93 -8.36
CA ASP A 260 5.88 -17.25 -7.84
C ASP A 260 5.23 -16.01 -7.16
N LEU A 261 6.03 -15.18 -6.46
CA LEU A 261 5.58 -13.88 -5.94
C LEU A 261 5.17 -12.94 -7.06
N GLU A 262 5.97 -12.84 -8.12
CA GLU A 262 5.64 -11.98 -9.25
C GLU A 262 4.36 -12.45 -9.95
N HIS A 263 4.17 -13.76 -10.11
CA HIS A 263 2.93 -14.33 -10.63
C HIS A 263 1.72 -13.94 -9.76
N LEU A 264 1.77 -14.14 -8.45
CA LEU A 264 0.70 -13.75 -7.54
C LEU A 264 0.39 -12.25 -7.61
N ARG A 265 1.43 -11.42 -7.78
CA ARG A 265 1.31 -9.97 -7.91
C ARG A 265 0.57 -9.58 -9.20
N GLN A 266 0.95 -10.19 -10.31
CA GLN A 266 0.37 -9.90 -11.63
C GLN A 266 -1.06 -10.42 -11.75
N THR A 267 -1.33 -11.65 -11.30
CA THR A 267 -2.61 -12.33 -11.50
C THR A 267 -3.69 -11.85 -10.53
N TYR A 268 -3.36 -11.68 -9.25
CA TYR A 268 -4.36 -11.41 -8.21
C TYR A 268 -4.23 -10.00 -7.64
N TYR A 269 -3.01 -9.59 -7.27
CA TYR A 269 -2.84 -8.35 -6.51
C TYR A 269 -3.22 -7.10 -7.31
N HIS A 270 -2.77 -7.01 -8.57
CA HIS A 270 -3.18 -5.91 -9.44
C HIS A 270 -4.69 -5.89 -9.71
N THR A 271 -5.31 -7.07 -9.82
CA THR A 271 -6.76 -7.21 -9.97
C THR A 271 -7.50 -6.71 -8.73
N PHE A 272 -7.05 -7.04 -7.52
CA PHE A 272 -7.67 -6.55 -6.28
C PHE A 272 -7.54 -5.04 -6.07
N LEU A 273 -6.43 -4.45 -6.53
CA LEU A 273 -6.25 -2.99 -6.46
C LEU A 273 -6.99 -2.25 -7.57
N ASN A 274 -7.45 -2.95 -8.61
CA ASN A 274 -8.45 -2.44 -9.54
C ASN A 274 -9.83 -2.73 -8.93
N LEU A 275 -10.38 -1.76 -8.19
CA LEU A 275 -11.54 -1.91 -7.28
C LEU A 275 -12.83 -2.48 -7.92
N GLU A 276 -12.89 -2.72 -9.24
CA GLU A 276 -14.00 -3.44 -9.90
C GLU A 276 -14.10 -4.92 -9.46
N ALA A 277 -13.02 -5.54 -8.98
CA ALA A 277 -13.03 -6.93 -8.51
C ALA A 277 -13.41 -7.08 -7.02
N LEU A 278 -13.64 -5.97 -6.31
CA LEU A 278 -14.10 -5.99 -4.92
C LEU A 278 -15.64 -6.10 -4.86
N SER A 279 -16.19 -7.22 -5.35
CA SER A 279 -17.34 -7.78 -4.64
C SER A 279 -16.80 -8.28 -3.30
N TRP A 280 -16.72 -7.37 -2.33
CA TRP A 280 -16.52 -7.73 -0.93
C TRP A 280 -17.47 -8.87 -0.59
N PRO A 281 -17.04 -9.89 0.18
CA PRO A 281 -17.95 -10.96 0.55
C PRO A 281 -19.12 -10.31 1.29
N GLU A 282 -20.31 -10.40 0.71
CA GLU A 282 -21.55 -10.20 1.46
C GLU A 282 -21.47 -11.18 2.62
N THR A 283 -21.29 -10.65 3.82
CA THR A 283 -21.47 -11.41 5.05
C THR A 283 -22.93 -11.84 5.08
N ASN A 284 -23.19 -13.09 4.71
CA ASN A 284 -24.36 -13.83 5.18
C ASN A 284 -24.23 -14.10 6.68
#